data_AF-A0A3D9BAD9-F1
#
_entry.id   AF-A0A3D9BAD9-F1
#
_cell.length_a   1.000
_cell.length_b   1.000
_cell.length_c   1.000
_cell.angle_alpha   90.00
_cell.angle_beta   90.00
_cell.angle_gamma   90.00
#
_symmetry.space_group_name_H-M   'P 1'
#
loop_
_entity.id
_entity.type
_entity.pdbx_description
1 polymer ?
#
loop_
_entity_poly.entity_id
_entity_poly.type
_entity_poly.pdbx_seq_one_letter_code
_entity_poly.pdbx_strand_id
1 'polypeptide(L)'
;MKNFSVNSTGWNGIIRQLLFEFAVSGWDINHDVFGKEKSGELRCSTYSENPELNAVIKNITTKYLNLSVKTCEICGSEGKPRVVQSWQTTLCLTHYLEQHPAIEIDGGLNVSIKNKKLLNLREIVQADIEYDLQKIWLYTEMPADDAHAFCFSWQEPNYYLLLKTIPGDLFPEDRQEEISKLFQNLKNCEICGYTAVHQKSCLRCHHEEWNDSGFLADDYRERSEYIKACQMDIFLDEDNYEKYFKRDRSFEKYPDHQILFCHKDLRAYQ
;
A
#
# COMPACT_ATOMS: atom_id res chain seq x y z
N MET A 1 -1.58 -8.65 29.49
CA MET A 1 -0.34 -7.90 29.77
C MET A 1 -0.74 -6.46 30.10
N LYS A 2 -0.67 -6.00 31.35
CA LYS A 2 -1.22 -4.68 31.75
C LYS A 2 -0.44 -3.49 31.16
N ASN A 3 0.84 -3.68 30.83
CA ASN A 3 1.76 -2.61 30.41
C ASN A 3 2.14 -2.68 28.92
N PHE A 4 1.48 -3.55 28.14
CA PHE A 4 1.69 -3.65 26.70
C PHE A 4 0.46 -3.09 25.97
N SER A 5 0.62 -1.94 25.33
CA SER A 5 -0.35 -1.34 24.42
C SER A 5 -0.04 -1.79 22.99
N VAL A 6 -0.18 -3.08 22.74
CA VAL A 6 0.09 -3.71 21.44
C VAL A 6 -1.19 -4.45 21.05
N ASN A 7 -1.90 -3.96 20.02
CA ASN A 7 -3.12 -4.60 19.52
C ASN A 7 -2.82 -5.81 18.63
N SER A 8 -1.56 -6.21 18.52
CA SER A 8 -1.06 -7.16 17.54
C SER A 8 -0.88 -8.56 18.17
N THR A 9 -1.72 -9.50 17.74
CA THR A 9 -1.70 -10.87 18.31
C THR A 9 -0.55 -11.71 17.76
N GLY A 10 -0.04 -11.37 16.58
CA GLY A 10 1.09 -12.02 15.92
C GLY A 10 2.43 -11.81 16.63
N TRP A 11 2.58 -10.72 17.40
CA TRP A 11 3.80 -10.47 18.17
C TRP A 11 3.81 -11.07 19.57
N ASN A 12 2.76 -11.79 19.98
CA ASN A 12 2.72 -12.43 21.31
C ASN A 12 3.92 -13.37 21.54
N GLY A 13 4.35 -14.09 20.50
CA GLY A 13 5.55 -14.94 20.57
C GLY A 13 6.84 -14.13 20.78
N ILE A 14 7.00 -13.03 20.04
CA ILE A 14 8.13 -12.09 20.14
C ILE A 14 8.18 -11.48 21.54
N ILE A 15 7.05 -10.98 22.04
CA ILE A 15 6.94 -10.35 23.37
C ILE A 15 7.30 -11.37 24.45
N ARG A 16 6.80 -12.61 24.34
CA ARG A 16 7.12 -13.66 25.32
C ARG A 16 8.61 -13.99 25.36
N GLN A 17 9.27 -14.09 24.21
CA GLN A 17 10.70 -14.37 24.14
C GLN A 17 11.54 -13.18 24.64
N LEU A 18 11.14 -11.95 24.32
CA LEU A 18 11.74 -10.73 24.86
C LEU A 18 11.71 -10.72 26.39
N LEU A 19 10.54 -10.94 26.99
CA LEU A 19 10.37 -10.95 28.45
C LEU A 19 11.15 -12.10 29.11
N PHE A 20 11.25 -13.25 28.43
CA PHE A 20 12.09 -14.36 28.89
C PHE A 20 13.57 -13.98 28.91
N GLU A 21 14.09 -13.35 27.85
CA GLU A 21 15.48 -12.89 27.81
C GLU A 21 15.77 -11.78 28.84
N PHE A 22 14.81 -10.90 29.13
CA PHE A 22 14.91 -9.97 30.25
C PHE A 22 15.09 -10.71 31.58
N ALA A 23 14.19 -11.66 31.89
CA ALA A 23 14.23 -12.40 33.15
C ALA A 23 15.54 -13.18 33.34
N VAL A 24 16.04 -13.84 32.29
CA VAL A 24 17.32 -14.58 32.33
C VAL A 24 18.52 -13.64 32.50
N SER A 25 18.41 -12.39 32.02
CA SER A 25 19.46 -11.38 32.15
C SER A 25 19.48 -10.67 33.52
N GLY A 26 18.58 -11.05 34.43
CA GLY A 26 18.51 -10.47 35.77
C GLY A 26 17.60 -9.25 35.90
N TRP A 27 16.68 -9.02 34.94
CA TRP A 27 15.60 -8.06 35.13
C TRP A 27 14.69 -8.48 36.29
N ASP A 28 14.38 -7.52 37.17
CA ASP A 28 13.50 -7.71 38.32
C ASP A 28 12.03 -7.55 37.91
N ILE A 29 11.23 -8.57 38.21
CA ILE A 29 9.80 -8.60 37.93
C ILE A 29 8.99 -7.48 38.59
N ASN A 30 9.55 -6.84 39.63
CA ASN A 30 8.93 -5.69 40.29
C ASN A 30 9.07 -4.38 39.50
N HIS A 31 9.94 -4.34 38.48
CA HIS A 31 10.10 -3.17 37.61
C HIS A 31 9.21 -3.30 36.38
N ASP A 32 8.35 -2.32 36.14
CA ASP A 32 7.45 -2.38 34.99
C ASP A 32 8.22 -2.42 33.64
N VAL A 33 7.74 -3.28 32.75
CA VAL A 33 8.13 -3.29 31.34
C VAL A 33 7.00 -2.71 30.52
N PHE A 34 7.29 -1.67 29.76
CA PHE A 34 6.33 -1.02 28.88
C PHE A 34 6.60 -1.43 27.43
N GLY A 35 5.57 -1.94 26.76
CA GLY A 35 5.60 -2.24 25.34
C GLY A 35 4.51 -1.50 24.60
N LYS A 36 4.80 -1.00 23.41
CA LYS A 36 3.78 -0.43 22.52
C LYS A 36 4.13 -0.71 21.06
N GLU A 37 3.10 -0.80 20.25
CA GLU A 37 3.25 -0.63 18.81
C GLU A 37 3.50 0.86 18.52
N LYS A 38 4.47 1.14 17.65
CA LYS A 38 4.69 2.47 17.10
C LYS A 38 5.22 2.34 15.68
N SER A 39 4.44 2.83 14.70
CA SER A 39 4.82 2.86 13.28
C SER A 39 5.13 1.47 12.69
N GLY A 40 4.37 0.45 13.10
CA GLY A 40 4.55 -0.93 12.66
C GLY A 40 5.69 -1.66 13.38
N GLU A 41 6.16 -1.13 14.50
CA GLU A 41 7.29 -1.68 15.25
C GLU A 41 6.95 -1.92 16.72
N LEU A 42 7.51 -2.99 17.30
CA LEU A 42 7.45 -3.22 18.73
C LEU A 42 8.51 -2.37 19.44
N ARG A 43 8.06 -1.34 20.17
CA ARG A 43 8.90 -0.54 21.05
C ARG A 43 8.73 -1.01 22.48
N CYS A 44 9.82 -1.51 23.07
CA CYS A 44 9.84 -1.95 24.46
C CYS A 44 10.87 -1.15 25.25
N SER A 45 10.51 -0.75 26.46
CA SER A 45 11.39 -0.03 27.37
C SER A 45 11.14 -0.45 28.81
N THR A 46 12.22 -0.53 29.57
CA THR A 46 12.23 -0.67 31.02
C THR A 46 13.49 0.02 31.54
N TYR A 47 13.58 0.25 32.84
CA TYR A 47 14.68 0.96 33.48
C TYR A 47 15.30 0.11 34.58
N SER A 48 16.63 0.11 34.66
CA SER A 48 17.39 -0.40 35.79
C SER A 48 18.40 0.64 36.26
N GLU A 49 18.72 0.67 37.55
CA GLU A 49 19.82 1.47 38.08
C GLU A 49 21.19 0.90 37.69
N ASN A 50 21.27 -0.37 37.28
CA ASN A 50 22.51 -1.03 36.87
C ASN A 50 22.84 -0.70 35.39
N PRO A 51 23.97 0.00 35.11
CA PRO A 51 24.36 0.37 33.75
C PRO A 51 24.63 -0.82 32.82
N GLU A 52 25.18 -1.91 33.35
CA GLU A 52 25.48 -3.13 32.57
C GLU A 52 24.18 -3.82 32.16
N LEU A 53 23.22 -3.93 33.09
CA LEU A 53 21.90 -4.47 32.81
C LEU A 53 21.13 -3.61 31.79
N ASN A 54 21.25 -2.28 31.86
CA ASN A 54 20.67 -1.39 30.86
C ASN A 54 21.25 -1.63 29.45
N ALA A 55 22.56 -1.89 29.34
CA ALA A 55 23.17 -2.22 28.05
C ALA A 55 22.65 -3.55 27.49
N VAL A 56 22.50 -4.56 28.35
CA VAL A 56 21.91 -5.87 27.97
C VAL A 56 20.45 -5.71 27.52
N ILE A 57 19.64 -4.99 28.30
CA ILE A 57 18.24 -4.70 27.98
C ILE A 57 18.14 -3.98 26.63
N LYS A 58 19.00 -2.98 26.37
CA LYS A 58 19.03 -2.26 25.09
C LYS A 58 19.34 -3.18 23.91
N ASN A 59 20.25 -4.14 24.07
CA ASN A 59 20.57 -5.10 23.03
C ASN A 59 19.37 -6.03 22.75
N ILE A 60 18.71 -6.51 23.80
CA ILE A 60 17.52 -7.35 23.68
C ILE A 60 16.38 -6.57 23.01
N THR A 61 16.07 -5.34 23.44
CA THR A 61 14.99 -4.54 22.83
C THR A 61 15.29 -4.23 21.36
N THR A 62 16.55 -3.93 21.01
CA THR A 62 16.96 -3.70 19.62
C THR A 62 16.78 -4.95 18.76
N LYS A 63 17.17 -6.13 19.27
CA LYS A 63 16.98 -7.41 18.59
C LYS A 63 15.50 -7.66 18.27
N TYR A 64 14.63 -7.50 19.26
CA TYR A 64 13.21 -7.80 19.10
C TYR A 64 12.44 -6.72 18.32
N LEU A 65 12.92 -5.48 18.34
CA LEU A 65 12.45 -4.44 17.41
C LEU A 65 12.72 -4.85 15.96
N ASN A 66 13.96 -5.22 15.64
CA ASN A 66 14.34 -5.64 14.29
C ASN A 66 13.60 -6.91 13.83
N LEU A 67 13.21 -7.77 14.77
CA LEU A 67 12.37 -8.93 14.48
C LEU A 67 10.92 -8.53 14.21
N SER A 68 10.37 -7.58 14.98
CA SER A 68 8.99 -7.13 14.84
C SER A 68 8.69 -6.54 13.47
N VAL A 69 9.60 -5.76 12.88
CA VAL A 69 9.45 -5.16 11.54
C VAL A 69 9.52 -6.17 10.38
N LYS A 70 9.86 -7.42 10.69
CA LYS A 70 9.88 -8.55 9.75
C LYS A 70 8.78 -9.57 10.04
N THR A 71 7.92 -9.29 11.01
CA THR A 71 6.92 -10.22 11.52
C THR A 71 5.54 -9.57 11.44
N CYS A 72 4.60 -10.24 10.77
CA CYS A 72 3.23 -9.79 10.69
C CYS A 72 2.63 -9.62 12.08
N GLU A 73 2.13 -8.42 12.36
CA GLU A 73 1.57 -8.05 13.65
C GLU A 73 0.24 -8.79 13.93
N ILE A 74 -0.45 -9.28 12.89
CA ILE A 74 -1.71 -10.02 13.04
C ILE A 74 -1.47 -11.52 13.27
N CYS A 75 -0.64 -12.21 12.47
CA CYS A 75 -0.50 -13.68 12.57
C CYS A 75 0.88 -14.20 12.96
N GLY A 76 1.91 -13.35 13.03
CA GLY A 76 3.25 -13.78 13.40
C GLY A 76 4.06 -14.46 12.28
N SER A 77 3.52 -14.57 11.06
CA SER A 77 4.30 -15.01 9.89
C SER A 77 5.28 -13.94 9.43
N GLU A 78 6.12 -14.23 8.43
CA GLU A 78 6.94 -13.20 7.76
C GLU A 78 6.06 -12.05 7.28
N GLY A 79 6.47 -10.83 7.61
CA GLY A 79 5.80 -9.59 7.29
C GLY A 79 6.79 -8.52 6.84
N LYS A 80 6.26 -7.43 6.29
CA LYS A 80 7.06 -6.28 5.85
C LYS A 80 6.38 -4.99 6.31
N PRO A 81 7.13 -3.88 6.45
CA PRO A 81 6.55 -2.57 6.68
C PRO A 81 5.58 -2.22 5.53
N ARG A 82 4.40 -1.74 5.88
CA ARG A 82 3.34 -1.36 4.94
C ARG A 82 2.58 -0.16 5.48
N VAL A 83 1.91 0.56 4.58
CA VAL A 83 1.01 1.64 4.96
C VAL A 83 -0.44 1.18 4.74
N VAL A 84 -1.26 1.27 5.77
CA VAL A 84 -2.71 1.06 5.68
C VAL A 84 -3.40 2.30 6.26
N GLN A 85 -4.28 2.95 5.49
CA GLN A 85 -5.02 4.14 5.95
C GLN A 85 -4.10 5.21 6.58
N SER A 86 -2.95 5.47 5.97
CA SER A 86 -1.91 6.39 6.45
C SER A 86 -1.17 5.98 7.72
N TRP A 87 -1.39 4.76 8.23
CA TRP A 87 -0.66 4.20 9.36
C TRP A 87 0.40 3.21 8.88
N GLN A 88 1.61 3.32 9.42
CA GLN A 88 2.65 2.31 9.23
C GLN A 88 2.35 1.09 10.11
N THR A 89 2.38 -0.09 9.51
CA THR A 89 2.11 -1.39 10.11
C THR A 89 3.12 -2.41 9.57
N THR A 90 3.30 -3.54 10.25
CA THR A 90 4.04 -4.67 9.67
C THR A 90 3.10 -5.83 9.40
N LEU A 91 2.84 -6.12 8.13
CA LEU A 91 1.88 -7.17 7.72
C LEU A 91 2.49 -8.13 6.70
N CYS A 92 2.03 -9.39 6.77
CA CYS A 92 2.17 -10.31 5.65
C CYS A 92 1.27 -9.84 4.50
N LEU A 93 1.56 -10.31 3.29
CA LEU A 93 0.79 -9.92 2.10
C LEU A 93 -0.71 -10.22 2.26
N THR A 94 -1.08 -11.39 2.81
CA THR A 94 -2.49 -11.76 2.98
C THR A 94 -3.24 -10.73 3.83
N HIS A 95 -2.74 -10.40 5.02
CA HIS A 95 -3.40 -9.41 5.89
C HIS A 95 -3.37 -8.00 5.33
N TYR A 96 -2.34 -7.65 4.55
CA TYR A 96 -2.33 -6.38 3.83
C TYR A 96 -3.44 -6.31 2.78
N LEU A 97 -3.60 -7.38 2.00
CA LEU A 97 -4.63 -7.52 0.97
C LEU A 97 -6.06 -7.61 1.55
N GLU A 98 -6.22 -8.10 2.77
CA GLU A 98 -7.48 -8.06 3.49
C GLU A 98 -7.85 -6.64 3.92
N GLN A 99 -6.87 -5.77 4.14
CA GLN A 99 -7.12 -4.36 4.48
C GLN A 99 -7.26 -3.46 3.24
N HIS A 100 -6.80 -3.93 2.08
CA HIS A 100 -6.98 -3.29 0.77
C HIS A 100 -7.73 -4.21 -0.20
N PRO A 101 -9.03 -4.46 0.06
CA PRO A 101 -9.83 -5.29 -0.82
C PRO A 101 -10.00 -4.61 -2.19
N ALA A 102 -9.98 -5.41 -3.25
CA ALA A 102 -10.25 -4.93 -4.60
C ALA A 102 -11.72 -4.55 -4.74
N ILE A 103 -11.98 -3.51 -5.53
CA ILE A 103 -13.34 -3.19 -5.99
C ILE A 103 -13.70 -4.26 -7.03
N GLU A 104 -14.78 -4.97 -6.79
CA GLU A 104 -15.32 -5.96 -7.71
C GLU A 104 -16.57 -5.42 -8.39
N ILE A 105 -16.62 -5.52 -9.71
CA ILE A 105 -17.78 -5.13 -10.52
C ILE A 105 -18.19 -6.35 -11.33
N ASP A 106 -19.42 -6.81 -11.13
CA ASP A 106 -19.98 -7.96 -11.85
C ASP A 106 -20.71 -7.55 -13.14
N GLY A 107 -21.17 -8.54 -13.93
CA GLY A 107 -21.93 -8.28 -15.16
C GLY A 107 -23.29 -7.63 -14.95
N GLY A 108 -23.80 -7.62 -13.72
CA GLY A 108 -25.01 -6.88 -13.30
C GLY A 108 -24.72 -5.46 -12.83
N LEU A 109 -23.47 -4.99 -12.92
CA LEU A 109 -22.98 -3.70 -12.41
C LEU A 109 -23.13 -3.56 -10.89
N ASN A 110 -23.13 -4.67 -10.14
CA ASN A 110 -23.02 -4.61 -8.69
C ASN A 110 -21.57 -4.34 -8.30
N VAL A 111 -21.36 -3.36 -7.41
CA VAL A 111 -20.07 -3.09 -6.81
C VAL A 111 -20.00 -3.82 -5.47
N SER A 112 -18.97 -4.64 -5.29
CA SER A 112 -18.71 -5.35 -4.04
C SER A 112 -17.29 -5.17 -3.54
N ILE A 113 -17.15 -5.22 -2.22
CA ILE A 113 -15.88 -5.25 -1.50
C ILE A 113 -15.93 -6.44 -0.54
N LYS A 114 -14.93 -7.32 -0.57
CA LYS A 114 -14.89 -8.55 0.26
C LYS A 114 -16.16 -9.42 0.12
N ASN A 115 -16.65 -9.60 -1.10
CA ASN A 115 -17.92 -10.30 -1.39
C ASN A 115 -19.18 -9.68 -0.77
N LYS A 116 -19.10 -8.49 -0.18
CA LYS A 116 -20.25 -7.74 0.31
C LYS A 116 -20.65 -6.73 -0.76
N LYS A 117 -21.85 -6.89 -1.32
CA LYS A 117 -22.45 -5.90 -2.21
C LYS A 117 -22.59 -4.57 -1.45
N LEU A 118 -22.06 -3.50 -2.03
CA LEU A 118 -22.18 -2.14 -1.50
C LEU A 118 -23.31 -1.39 -2.20
N LEU A 119 -23.31 -1.41 -3.53
CA LEU A 119 -24.31 -0.71 -4.35
C LEU A 119 -24.45 -1.35 -5.74
N ASN A 120 -25.47 -0.95 -6.50
CA ASN A 120 -25.54 -1.20 -7.94
C ASN A 120 -25.36 0.12 -8.70
N LEU A 121 -24.52 0.14 -9.74
CA LEU A 121 -24.24 1.38 -10.48
C LEU A 121 -25.47 1.98 -11.17
N ARG A 122 -26.53 1.18 -11.40
CA ARG A 122 -27.81 1.67 -11.96
C ARG A 122 -28.64 2.46 -10.96
N GLU A 123 -28.33 2.35 -9.68
CA GLU A 123 -29.01 3.08 -8.60
C GLU A 123 -28.34 4.45 -8.35
N ILE A 124 -27.22 4.74 -9.01
CA ILE A 124 -26.51 6.01 -8.88
C ILE A 124 -27.24 7.10 -9.64
N VAL A 125 -27.48 8.22 -8.96
CA VAL A 125 -28.12 9.41 -9.53
C VAL A 125 -27.11 10.53 -9.82
N GLN A 126 -25.96 10.51 -9.14
CA GLN A 126 -24.89 11.50 -9.32
C GLN A 126 -23.54 10.88 -8.91
N ALA A 127 -22.47 11.30 -9.57
CA ALA A 127 -21.10 10.98 -9.21
C ALA A 127 -20.23 12.25 -9.21
N ASP A 128 -19.43 12.42 -8.17
CA ASP A 128 -18.48 13.53 -8.04
C ASP A 128 -17.04 13.01 -7.91
N ILE A 129 -16.09 13.83 -8.32
CA ILE A 129 -14.66 13.52 -8.27
C ILE A 129 -13.89 14.60 -7.50
N GLU A 130 -12.90 14.19 -6.73
CA GLU A 130 -12.01 15.06 -5.97
C GLU A 130 -10.54 14.74 -6.25
N TYR A 131 -9.66 15.69 -5.93
CA TYR A 131 -8.20 15.54 -5.92
C TYR A 131 -7.63 15.05 -7.27
N ASP A 132 -8.01 15.67 -8.38
CA ASP A 132 -7.51 15.32 -9.73
C ASP A 132 -7.76 13.85 -10.09
N LEU A 133 -9.05 13.45 -10.04
CA LEU A 133 -9.51 12.09 -10.35
C LEU A 133 -9.02 11.00 -9.39
N GLN A 134 -8.53 11.36 -8.21
CA GLN A 134 -8.00 10.42 -7.22
C GLN A 134 -9.08 9.88 -6.27
N LYS A 135 -10.25 10.50 -6.22
CA LYS A 135 -11.32 10.08 -5.34
C LYS A 135 -12.66 10.28 -6.02
N ILE A 136 -13.56 9.33 -5.84
CA ILE A 136 -14.91 9.36 -6.39
C ILE A 136 -15.94 9.19 -5.27
N TRP A 137 -17.03 9.96 -5.39
CA TRP A 137 -18.21 9.89 -4.56
C TRP A 137 -19.40 9.48 -5.41
N LEU A 138 -20.13 8.45 -4.98
CA LEU A 138 -21.30 7.95 -5.68
C LEU A 138 -22.54 8.12 -4.79
N TYR A 139 -23.56 8.77 -5.34
CA TYR A 139 -24.79 9.10 -4.63
C TYR A 139 -25.96 8.28 -5.21
N THR A 140 -26.70 7.59 -4.34
CA THR A 140 -27.94 6.87 -4.73
C THR A 140 -29.20 7.73 -4.59
N GLU A 141 -29.08 8.88 -3.95
CA GLU A 141 -30.11 9.89 -3.77
C GLU A 141 -29.51 11.26 -4.04
N MET A 142 -30.33 12.25 -4.41
CA MET A 142 -29.81 13.59 -4.68
C MET A 142 -29.09 14.14 -3.44
N PRO A 143 -27.92 14.82 -3.60
CA PRO A 143 -27.15 15.29 -2.45
C PRO A 143 -27.96 16.30 -1.62
N ALA A 144 -28.34 15.89 -0.41
CA ALA A 144 -28.74 16.75 0.70
C ALA A 144 -27.64 16.68 1.77
N ASP A 145 -27.66 17.57 2.77
CA ASP A 145 -26.60 17.66 3.79
C ASP A 145 -26.29 16.32 4.52
N ASP A 146 -27.23 15.36 4.51
CA ASP A 146 -27.10 14.02 5.11
C ASP A 146 -27.16 12.84 4.10
N ALA A 147 -26.98 13.10 2.79
CA ALA A 147 -27.09 12.06 1.78
C ALA A 147 -26.00 10.98 1.95
N HIS A 148 -26.42 9.72 1.91
CA HIS A 148 -25.49 8.60 1.98
C HIS A 148 -24.71 8.52 0.66
N ALA A 149 -23.40 8.74 0.74
CA ALA A 149 -22.49 8.65 -0.39
C ALA A 149 -21.49 7.51 -0.18
N PHE A 150 -21.18 6.79 -1.26
CA PHE A 150 -20.11 5.80 -1.27
C PHE A 150 -18.84 6.44 -1.81
N CYS A 151 -17.75 6.31 -1.06
CA CYS A 151 -16.46 6.89 -1.42
C CYS A 151 -15.46 5.80 -1.77
N PHE A 152 -14.71 6.01 -2.86
CA PHE A 152 -13.60 5.15 -3.28
C PHE A 152 -12.40 6.03 -3.70
N SER A 153 -11.19 5.52 -3.55
CA SER A 153 -9.96 6.23 -3.93
C SER A 153 -9.09 5.43 -4.90
N TRP A 154 -8.14 6.12 -5.54
CA TRP A 154 -7.16 5.48 -6.43
C TRP A 154 -6.28 4.43 -5.76
N GLN A 155 -6.21 4.45 -4.42
CA GLN A 155 -5.43 3.46 -3.67
C GLN A 155 -6.09 2.09 -3.73
N GLU A 156 -7.42 1.99 -3.90
CA GLU A 156 -8.11 0.71 -4.04
C GLU A 156 -7.93 0.10 -5.44
N PRO A 157 -7.63 -1.22 -5.56
CA PRO A 157 -7.52 -1.87 -6.86
C PRO A 157 -8.85 -1.81 -7.60
N ASN A 158 -8.78 -1.63 -8.92
CA ASN A 158 -9.94 -1.43 -9.81
C ASN A 158 -10.67 -0.08 -9.62
N TYR A 159 -10.06 0.90 -8.94
CA TYR A 159 -10.62 2.25 -8.89
C TYR A 159 -10.83 2.85 -10.28
N TYR A 160 -9.81 2.81 -11.14
CA TYR A 160 -9.94 3.37 -12.49
C TYR A 160 -10.88 2.54 -13.37
N LEU A 161 -11.04 1.24 -13.11
CA LEU A 161 -12.10 0.42 -13.71
C LEU A 161 -13.48 0.90 -13.28
N LEU A 162 -13.69 1.21 -12.00
CA LEU A 162 -14.94 1.78 -11.49
C LEU A 162 -15.23 3.14 -12.15
N LEU A 163 -14.26 4.05 -12.14
CA LEU A 163 -14.36 5.37 -12.76
C LEU A 163 -14.76 5.26 -14.25
N LYS A 164 -14.14 4.33 -14.99
CA LYS A 164 -14.45 4.07 -16.41
C LYS A 164 -15.84 3.47 -16.63
N THR A 165 -16.40 2.76 -15.65
CA THR A 165 -17.66 2.02 -15.78
C THR A 165 -18.88 2.91 -15.53
N ILE A 166 -18.72 4.00 -14.80
CA ILE A 166 -19.82 4.90 -14.46
C ILE A 166 -20.24 5.71 -15.70
N PRO A 167 -21.56 5.80 -16.00
CA PRO A 167 -22.06 6.64 -17.07
C PRO A 167 -21.61 8.10 -16.95
N GLY A 168 -21.10 8.66 -18.05
CA GLY A 168 -20.51 10.01 -18.07
C GLY A 168 -21.50 11.10 -17.67
N ASP A 169 -22.78 10.94 -18.02
CA ASP A 169 -23.87 11.88 -17.72
C ASP A 169 -24.19 12.01 -16.22
N LEU A 170 -23.68 11.11 -15.37
CA LEU A 170 -23.78 11.21 -13.91
C LEU A 170 -22.73 12.14 -13.30
N PHE A 171 -21.71 12.53 -14.06
CA PHE A 171 -20.68 13.48 -13.61
C PHE A 171 -21.04 14.92 -14.03
N PRO A 172 -20.55 15.94 -13.29
CA PRO A 172 -20.60 17.33 -13.71
C PRO A 172 -20.01 17.54 -15.11
N GLU A 173 -20.63 18.41 -15.93
CA GLU A 173 -20.24 18.61 -17.34
C GLU A 173 -18.76 18.97 -17.53
N ASP A 174 -18.18 19.76 -16.61
CA ASP A 174 -16.77 20.15 -16.61
C ASP A 174 -15.82 18.96 -16.40
N ARG A 175 -16.31 17.88 -15.76
CA ARG A 175 -15.54 16.68 -15.44
C ARG A 175 -15.68 15.57 -16.47
N GLN A 176 -16.76 15.56 -17.24
CA GLN A 176 -17.00 14.55 -18.28
C GLN A 176 -15.88 14.54 -19.33
N GLU A 177 -15.48 15.74 -19.78
CA GLU A 177 -14.40 15.87 -20.77
C GLU A 177 -13.05 15.42 -20.20
N GLU A 178 -12.78 15.73 -18.92
CA GLU A 178 -11.55 15.35 -18.22
C GLU A 178 -11.41 13.82 -18.13
N ILE A 179 -12.46 13.14 -17.66
CA ILE A 179 -12.51 11.68 -17.54
C ILE A 179 -12.37 11.02 -18.92
N SER A 180 -13.09 11.53 -19.92
CA SER A 180 -12.99 11.02 -21.29
C SER A 180 -11.58 11.16 -21.85
N LYS A 181 -10.96 12.34 -21.69
CA LYS A 181 -9.58 12.60 -22.13
C LYS A 181 -8.56 11.73 -21.39
N LEU A 182 -8.78 11.45 -20.11
CA LEU A 182 -7.91 10.55 -19.33
C LEU A 182 -7.80 9.19 -20.04
N PHE A 183 -8.93 8.51 -20.27
CA PHE A 183 -8.93 7.15 -20.81
C PHE A 183 -8.60 7.07 -22.31
N GLN A 184 -8.85 8.14 -23.09
CA GLN A 184 -8.52 8.18 -24.51
C GLN A 184 -7.02 8.40 -24.78
N ASN A 185 -6.30 9.05 -23.87
CA ASN A 185 -4.92 9.49 -24.08
C ASN A 185 -3.90 8.73 -23.20
N LEU A 186 -4.27 7.58 -22.63
CA LEU A 186 -3.33 6.76 -21.87
C LEU A 186 -2.20 6.28 -22.79
N LYS A 187 -0.95 6.50 -22.36
CA LYS A 187 0.23 5.97 -23.05
C LYS A 187 0.72 4.67 -22.40
N ASN A 188 1.55 3.94 -23.13
CA ASN A 188 2.23 2.75 -22.64
C ASN A 188 3.31 3.12 -21.63
N CYS A 189 3.30 2.46 -20.46
CA CYS A 189 4.34 2.60 -19.47
C CYS A 189 5.49 1.64 -19.78
N GLU A 190 6.69 2.16 -20.04
CA GLU A 190 7.88 1.33 -20.24
C GLU A 190 8.38 0.66 -18.96
N ILE A 191 7.98 1.17 -17.80
CA ILE A 191 8.37 0.61 -16.51
C ILE A 191 7.54 -0.64 -16.21
N CYS A 192 6.21 -0.53 -16.14
CA CYS A 192 5.36 -1.67 -15.76
C CYS A 192 4.73 -2.44 -16.93
N GLY A 193 4.78 -1.91 -18.16
CA GLY A 193 4.23 -2.58 -19.34
C GLY A 193 2.72 -2.50 -19.50
N TYR A 194 2.06 -1.52 -18.88
CA TYR A 194 0.62 -1.28 -19.01
C TYR A 194 0.32 0.05 -19.71
N THR A 195 -0.79 0.12 -20.44
CA THR A 195 -1.32 1.36 -21.02
C THR A 195 -2.04 2.16 -19.94
N ALA A 196 -1.26 2.93 -19.18
CA ALA A 196 -1.70 3.56 -17.94
C ALA A 196 -0.98 4.89 -17.64
N VAL A 197 -0.15 5.42 -18.54
CA VAL A 197 0.53 6.71 -18.33
C VAL A 197 -0.44 7.83 -18.65
N HIS A 198 -0.66 8.70 -17.67
CA HIS A 198 -1.43 9.93 -17.81
C HIS A 198 -0.58 11.11 -17.35
N GLN A 199 -0.53 12.17 -18.16
CA GLN A 199 0.36 13.32 -17.93
C GLN A 199 1.82 12.87 -17.75
N LYS A 200 2.35 12.95 -16.53
CA LYS A 200 3.74 12.62 -16.19
C LYS A 200 3.90 11.33 -15.42
N SER A 201 2.83 10.61 -15.06
CA SER A 201 2.95 9.45 -14.17
C SER A 201 2.09 8.28 -14.63
N CYS A 202 2.54 7.07 -14.32
CA CYS A 202 1.75 5.87 -14.53
C CYS A 202 0.69 5.74 -13.43
N LEU A 203 -0.59 5.67 -13.80
CA LEU A 203 -1.70 5.47 -12.87
C LEU A 203 -1.73 4.09 -12.21
N ARG A 204 -0.90 3.14 -12.69
CA ARG A 204 -0.76 1.79 -12.14
C ARG A 204 0.48 1.64 -11.26
N CYS A 205 1.67 1.94 -11.77
CA CYS A 205 2.90 1.74 -11.01
C CYS A 205 3.41 3.02 -10.32
N HIS A 206 2.74 4.16 -10.51
CA HIS A 206 3.03 5.47 -9.90
C HIS A 206 4.42 6.04 -10.18
N HIS A 207 5.20 5.39 -11.04
CA HIS A 207 6.46 5.93 -11.51
C HIS A 207 6.21 7.07 -12.49
N GLU A 208 7.09 8.07 -12.44
CA GLU A 208 7.11 9.18 -13.38
C GLU A 208 7.60 8.68 -14.77
N GLU A 209 7.02 9.22 -15.83
CA GLU A 209 7.56 9.07 -17.19
C GLU A 209 8.89 9.83 -17.25
N TRP A 210 9.90 9.24 -17.91
CA TRP A 210 11.18 9.92 -18.09
C TRP A 210 10.98 11.29 -18.72
N ASN A 211 11.63 12.30 -18.13
CA ASN A 211 11.69 13.65 -18.67
C ASN A 211 13.15 14.09 -18.79
N ASP A 212 13.49 14.77 -19.89
CA ASP A 212 14.86 15.27 -20.13
C ASP A 212 15.20 16.50 -19.28
N SER A 213 14.35 16.85 -18.31
CA SER A 213 14.45 18.06 -17.52
C SER A 213 13.84 17.85 -16.14
N GLY A 214 14.67 17.87 -15.09
CA GLY A 214 14.24 17.68 -13.70
C GLY A 214 15.20 16.80 -12.93
N PHE A 215 14.83 16.46 -11.70
CA PHE A 215 15.64 15.68 -10.76
C PHE A 215 16.05 14.30 -11.29
N LEU A 216 15.26 13.69 -12.19
CA LEU A 216 15.60 12.39 -12.79
C LEU A 216 16.84 12.45 -13.68
N ALA A 217 17.06 13.56 -14.38
CA ALA A 217 18.25 13.76 -15.23
C ALA A 217 19.51 14.05 -14.40
N ASP A 218 19.36 14.44 -13.13
CA ASP A 218 20.47 14.63 -12.20
C ASP A 218 20.93 13.29 -11.59
N ASP A 219 19.98 12.40 -11.29
CA ASP A 219 20.25 11.09 -10.67
C ASP A 219 20.61 10.00 -11.68
N TYR A 220 20.12 10.11 -12.92
CA TYR A 220 20.35 9.15 -13.99
C TYR A 220 20.90 9.83 -15.23
N ARG A 221 21.96 9.25 -15.82
CA ARG A 221 22.59 9.83 -17.02
C ARG A 221 21.79 9.55 -18.27
N GLU A 222 21.10 8.41 -18.30
CA GLU A 222 20.32 7.98 -19.44
C GLU A 222 18.94 7.48 -19.02
N ARG A 223 17.93 7.76 -19.86
CA ARG A 223 16.57 7.23 -19.76
C ARG A 223 16.52 5.70 -19.56
N SER A 224 17.39 4.99 -20.26
CA SER A 224 17.49 3.53 -20.20
C SER A 224 17.88 3.04 -18.80
N GLU A 225 18.79 3.75 -18.11
CA GLU A 225 19.23 3.43 -16.75
C GLU A 225 18.09 3.63 -15.76
N TYR A 226 17.36 4.75 -15.85
CA TYR A 226 16.20 5.03 -15.02
C TYR A 226 15.11 3.96 -15.18
N ILE A 227 14.67 3.71 -16.42
CA ILE A 227 13.63 2.71 -16.69
C ILE A 227 14.07 1.33 -16.18
N LYS A 228 15.34 0.97 -16.40
CA LYS A 228 15.89 -0.31 -15.94
C LYS A 228 15.88 -0.43 -14.42
N ALA A 229 16.27 0.62 -13.68
CA ALA A 229 16.22 0.65 -12.22
C ALA A 229 14.80 0.43 -11.70
N CYS A 230 13.83 1.21 -12.20
CA CYS A 230 12.43 1.08 -11.80
C CYS A 230 11.83 -0.30 -12.15
N GLN A 231 12.20 -0.87 -13.30
CA GLN A 231 11.80 -2.24 -13.67
C GLN A 231 12.37 -3.28 -12.69
N MET A 232 13.62 -3.11 -12.23
CA MET A 232 14.23 -4.01 -11.25
C MET A 232 13.56 -3.86 -9.88
N ASP A 233 13.20 -2.65 -9.44
CA ASP A 233 12.44 -2.43 -8.20
C ASP A 233 11.09 -3.16 -8.22
N ILE A 234 10.35 -3.00 -9.32
CA ILE A 234 9.07 -3.69 -9.54
C ILE A 234 9.28 -5.22 -9.58
N PHE A 235 10.36 -5.70 -10.20
CA PHE A 235 10.63 -7.13 -10.31
C PHE A 235 11.04 -7.78 -8.98
N LEU A 236 11.91 -7.12 -8.23
CA LEU A 236 12.30 -7.56 -6.88
C LEU A 236 11.07 -7.62 -5.98
N ASP A 237 10.11 -6.72 -6.22
CA ASP A 237 8.80 -6.70 -5.59
C ASP A 237 8.93 -6.82 -4.07
N GLU A 238 9.90 -6.09 -3.50
CA GLU A 238 10.24 -6.23 -2.08
C GLU A 238 8.99 -6.00 -1.24
N ASP A 239 8.18 -5.00 -1.57
CA ASP A 239 6.95 -4.72 -0.84
C ASP A 239 5.76 -5.61 -1.24
N ASN A 240 5.94 -6.57 -2.16
CA ASN A 240 4.85 -7.36 -2.76
C ASN A 240 3.79 -6.48 -3.45
N TYR A 241 4.22 -5.33 -3.97
CA TYR A 241 3.46 -4.37 -4.72
C TYR A 241 2.86 -4.97 -6.00
N GLU A 242 3.60 -5.74 -6.79
CA GLU A 242 3.05 -6.36 -8.01
C GLU A 242 2.00 -7.43 -7.69
N LYS A 243 2.15 -8.15 -6.57
CA LYS A 243 1.12 -9.10 -6.12
C LYS A 243 -0.20 -8.41 -5.76
N TYR A 244 -0.15 -7.14 -5.36
CA TYR A 244 -1.32 -6.30 -5.16
C TYR A 244 -2.00 -5.92 -6.49
N PHE A 245 -1.24 -5.38 -7.46
CA PHE A 245 -1.77 -4.96 -8.76
C PHE A 245 -2.25 -6.10 -9.65
N LYS A 246 -1.92 -7.36 -9.37
CA LYS A 246 -2.56 -8.50 -10.05
C LYS A 246 -4.09 -8.52 -9.90
N ARG A 247 -4.62 -7.85 -8.88
CA ARG A 247 -6.08 -7.70 -8.68
C ARG A 247 -6.67 -6.51 -9.44
N ASP A 248 -5.82 -5.61 -9.92
CA ASP A 248 -6.21 -4.45 -10.69
C ASP A 248 -6.30 -4.81 -12.18
N ARG A 249 -7.47 -4.54 -12.76
CA ARG A 249 -7.86 -4.81 -14.14
C ARG A 249 -8.22 -3.52 -14.88
N SER A 250 -7.87 -2.37 -14.33
CA SER A 250 -8.19 -1.05 -14.89
C SER A 250 -7.45 -0.78 -16.19
N PHE A 251 -6.28 -1.40 -16.38
CA PHE A 251 -5.39 -1.13 -17.50
C PHE A 251 -5.00 -2.41 -18.23
N GLU A 252 -4.80 -2.27 -19.54
CA GLU A 252 -4.39 -3.37 -20.41
C GLU A 252 -2.87 -3.49 -20.47
N LYS A 253 -2.38 -4.72 -20.63
CA LYS A 253 -0.96 -4.96 -20.88
C LYS A 253 -0.60 -4.56 -22.30
N TYR A 254 0.51 -3.86 -22.43
CA TYR A 254 1.14 -3.57 -23.71
C TYR A 254 1.97 -4.78 -24.17
N PRO A 255 1.60 -5.47 -25.28
CA PRO A 255 2.24 -6.72 -25.69
C PRO A 255 3.73 -6.61 -26.00
N ASP A 256 4.17 -5.46 -26.52
CA ASP A 256 5.56 -5.23 -26.94
C ASP A 256 6.40 -4.57 -25.84
N HIS A 257 6.00 -4.73 -24.57
CA HIS A 257 6.76 -4.24 -23.42
C HIS A 257 8.13 -4.93 -23.34
N GLN A 258 9.19 -4.13 -23.22
CA GLN A 258 10.57 -4.61 -23.16
C GLN A 258 11.13 -4.51 -21.74
N ILE A 259 11.70 -5.62 -21.26
CA ILE A 259 12.48 -5.65 -20.02
C ILE A 259 13.94 -5.32 -20.34
N LEU A 260 14.47 -4.27 -19.72
CA LEU A 260 15.79 -3.70 -20.00
C LEU A 260 16.92 -4.29 -19.12
N PHE A 261 16.59 -5.15 -18.16
CA PHE A 261 17.56 -5.81 -17.30
C PHE A 261 17.67 -7.30 -17.59
N CYS A 262 18.83 -7.87 -17.27
CA CYS A 262 19.08 -9.30 -17.23
C CYS A 262 19.40 -9.77 -15.80
N HIS A 263 19.54 -11.08 -15.62
CA HIS A 263 19.81 -11.65 -14.30
C HIS A 263 21.17 -11.25 -13.70
N LYS A 264 22.12 -10.75 -14.51
CA LYS A 264 23.37 -10.18 -13.99
C LYS A 264 23.15 -8.82 -13.34
N ASP A 265 22.27 -8.01 -13.94
CA ASP A 265 21.94 -6.68 -13.43
C ASP A 265 21.25 -6.77 -12.07
N LEU A 266 20.25 -7.66 -11.93
CA LEU A 266 19.55 -7.89 -10.66
C LEU A 266 20.50 -8.24 -9.51
N ARG A 267 21.52 -9.06 -9.77
CA ARG A 267 22.51 -9.45 -8.75
C ARG A 267 23.47 -8.33 -8.37
N ALA A 268 23.69 -7.37 -9.27
CA ALA A 268 24.49 -6.19 -8.97
C ALA A 268 23.66 -5.10 -8.27
N TYR A 269 22.33 -5.20 -8.35
CA TYR A 269 21.38 -4.25 -7.78
C TYR A 269 21.00 -4.57 -6.32
N GLN A 270 21.05 -5.86 -5.94
CA GLN A 270 20.91 -6.35 -4.56
C GLN A 270 22.17 -6.10 -3.72
#